data_AF-A0A3D2RXG5-F1
#
_entry.id   AF-A0A3D2RXG5-F1
#
_cell.length_a   1.000
_cell.length_b   1.000
_cell.length_c   1.000
_cell.angle_alpha   90.00
_cell.angle_beta   90.00
_cell.angle_gamma   90.00
#
_symmetry.space_group_name_H-M   'P 1'
#
loop_
_entity.id
_entity.type
_entity.pdbx_description
1 polymer ?
#
loop_
_entity_poly.entity_id
_entity_poly.type
_entity_poly.pdbx_seq_one_letter_code
_entity_poly.pdbx_strand_id
1 'polypeptide(L)' 'MKARELLEKVIAGETVSCEVTGKDILAEEFLKFVFKKGQLAPRMENAEVQSVVSVEAQIEDPLIKVEPRGPDVKFVRGDV' A
#
# COMPACT_ATOMS: atom_id res chain seq x y z
N MET A 1 1.44 12.85 -3.07
CA MET A 1 1.74 13.15 -1.65
C MET A 1 3.06 12.52 -1.27
N LYS A 2 3.79 13.02 -0.28
CA LYS A 2 5.04 12.37 0.17
C LYS A 2 4.73 11.15 1.02
N ALA A 3 5.60 10.14 0.99
CA ALA A 3 5.41 8.94 1.81
C ALA A 3 5.37 9.24 3.30
N ARG A 4 6.15 10.24 3.76
CA ARG A 4 6.08 10.72 5.15
C ARG A 4 4.69 11.24 5.53
N GLU A 5 4.06 12.02 4.66
CA GLU A 5 2.71 12.57 4.90
C GLU A 5 1.67 11.45 4.95
N LEU A 6 1.83 10.42 4.10
CA LEU A 6 0.97 9.24 4.13
C LEU A 6 1.12 8.48 5.45
N LEU A 7 2.36 8.29 5.91
CA LEU A 7 2.64 7.65 7.18
C LEU A 7 2.05 8.45 8.37
N GLU A 8 2.15 9.77 8.37
CA GLU A 8 1.59 10.62 9.42
C GLU A 8 0.06 10.46 9.50
N LYS A 9 -0.65 10.45 8.36
CA LYS A 9 -2.10 10.18 8.30
C LYS A 9 -2.48 8.80 8.81
N VAL A 10 -1.74 7.78 8.39
CA VAL A 10 -1.95 6.40 8.83
C VAL A 10 -1.72 6.25 10.33
N ILE A 11 -0.70 6.91 10.89
CA ILE A 11 -0.45 6.91 12.35
C ILE A 11 -1.56 7.64 13.10
N ALA A 12 -2.11 8.72 12.54
CA ALA A 12 -3.24 9.44 13.11
C ALA A 12 -4.57 8.67 13.04
N GLY A 13 -4.60 7.50 12.40
CA GLY A 13 -5.80 6.67 12.24
C GLY A 13 -6.73 7.17 11.15
N GLU A 14 -6.28 8.06 10.27
CA GLU A 14 -7.07 8.56 9.16
C GLU A 14 -7.27 7.47 8.09
N THR A 15 -8.43 7.49 7.43
CA THR A 15 -8.65 6.67 6.23
C THR A 15 -7.92 7.28 5.04
N VAL A 16 -7.43 6.41 4.15
CA VAL A 16 -6.82 6.83 2.88
C VAL A 16 -7.64 6.26 1.75
N SER A 17 -8.07 7.10 0.82
CA SER A 17 -8.88 6.66 -0.31
C SER A 17 -8.07 5.79 -1.28
N CYS A 18 -8.67 4.68 -1.70
CA CYS A 18 -8.19 3.85 -2.80
C CYS A 18 -8.46 4.55 -4.13
N GLU A 19 -7.44 4.74 -4.96
CA GLU A 19 -7.58 5.40 -6.25
C GLU A 19 -8.46 4.62 -7.24
N VAL A 20 -8.45 3.28 -7.16
CA VAL A 20 -9.15 2.40 -8.12
C VAL A 20 -10.62 2.21 -7.75
N THR A 21 -10.92 1.96 -6.47
CA THR A 21 -12.29 1.67 -6.03
C THR A 21 -13.02 2.87 -5.44
N GLY A 22 -12.29 3.95 -5.12
CA GLY A 22 -12.83 5.10 -4.39
C GLY A 22 -13.21 4.79 -2.94
N LYS A 23 -13.01 3.56 -2.47
CA LYS A 23 -13.30 3.16 -1.09
C LYS A 23 -12.15 3.57 -0.17
N ASP A 24 -12.51 3.90 1.05
CA ASP A 24 -11.56 4.21 2.12
C ASP A 24 -10.85 2.95 2.61
N ILE A 25 -9.52 3.00 2.63
CA ILE A 25 -8.66 1.99 3.24
C ILE A 25 -8.36 2.43 4.66
N LEU A 26 -8.62 1.53 5.63
CA LEU A 26 -8.36 1.79 7.04
C LEU A 26 -6.86 1.83 7.32
N ALA A 27 -6.44 2.75 8.21
CA ALA A 27 -5.05 2.87 8.64
C ALA A 27 -4.44 1.54 9.15
N GLU A 28 -5.24 0.70 9.80
CA GLU A 28 -4.81 -0.62 10.30
C GLU A 28 -4.33 -1.55 9.18
N GLU A 29 -4.90 -1.44 7.97
CA GLU A 29 -4.49 -2.24 6.82
C GLU A 29 -3.12 -1.81 6.29
N PHE A 30 -2.81 -0.50 6.32
CA PHE A 30 -1.50 0.02 5.92
C PHE A 30 -0.38 -0.40 6.87
N LEU A 31 -0.65 -0.35 8.18
CA LEU A 31 0.34 -0.67 9.22
C LEU A 31 0.73 -2.15 9.22
N LYS A 32 -0.15 -3.03 8.74
CA LYS A 32 0.14 -4.46 8.57
C LYS A 32 1.08 -4.74 7.39
N PHE A 33 1.09 -3.87 6.37
CA PHE A 33 1.68 -4.21 5.06
C PHE A 33 3.01 -3.51 4.74
N VAL A 34 3.12 -2.19 4.98
CA VAL A 34 4.27 -1.41 4.47
C VAL A 34 5.20 -0.90 5.58
N PHE A 35 4.65 -0.61 6.76
CA PHE A 35 5.40 0.04 7.84
C PHE A 35 5.83 -0.94 8.92
N LYS A 36 6.91 -1.69 8.69
CA LYS A 36 7.58 -2.41 9.78
C LYS A 36 8.01 -1.39 10.84
N LYS A 37 7.30 -1.37 11.98
CA LYS A 37 7.51 -0.48 13.14
C LYS A 37 7.12 1.00 12.95
N GLY A 38 6.25 1.33 11.99
CA GLY A 38 5.80 2.73 11.81
C GLY A 38 6.91 3.68 11.32
N GLN A 39 7.96 3.14 10.70
CA GLN A 39 9.08 3.92 10.17
C GLN A 39 9.27 3.61 8.68
N LEU A 40 9.45 4.66 7.88
CA LEU A 40 9.91 4.54 6.49
C LEU A 40 11.41 4.26 6.47
N ALA A 41 11.88 3.51 5.47
CA ALA A 41 13.31 3.50 5.19
C ALA A 41 13.76 4.93 4.84
N PRO A 42 14.94 5.40 5.29
CA PRO A 42 15.37 6.80 5.11
C PRO A 42 15.28 7.31 3.66
N ARG A 43 15.56 6.43 2.70
CA ARG A 43 15.46 6.72 1.25
C ARG A 43 14.03 6.97 0.74
N MET A 44 13.01 6.64 1.53
CA MET A 44 11.60 6.73 1.12
C MET A 44 10.87 7.91 1.75
N GLU A 45 11.41 8.58 2.77
CA GLU A 45 10.71 9.69 3.45
C GLU A 45 10.28 10.81 2.48
N ASN A 46 11.12 11.10 1.50
CA ASN A 46 10.86 12.09 0.46
C ASN A 46 10.34 11.50 -0.85
N ALA A 47 10.10 10.18 -0.91
CA ALA A 47 9.55 9.56 -2.11
C ALA A 47 8.11 10.03 -2.32
N GLU A 48 7.77 10.34 -3.57
CA GLU A 48 6.39 10.58 -3.95
C GLU A 48 5.62 9.27 -3.97
N VAL A 49 4.50 9.24 -3.24
CA VAL A 49 3.49 8.21 -3.38
C VAL A 49 2.68 8.57 -4.61
N GLN A 50 2.84 7.76 -5.66
CA GLN A 50 2.17 7.95 -6.94
C GLN A 50 0.72 7.48 -6.91
N SER A 51 0.48 6.28 -6.37
CA SER A 51 -0.86 5.69 -6.30
C SER A 51 -1.03 4.90 -5.00
N VAL A 52 -2.22 4.99 -4.41
CA VAL A 52 -2.63 4.22 -3.24
C VAL A 52 -3.79 3.32 -3.65
N VAL A 53 -3.54 2.01 -3.64
CA VAL A 53 -4.49 1.01 -4.10
C VAL A 53 -4.70 -0.03 -3.00
N SER A 54 -5.96 -0.40 -2.75
CA SER A 54 -6.30 -1.43 -1.77
C SER A 54 -5.81 -2.82 -2.22
N VAL A 55 -5.58 -3.72 -1.26
CA VAL A 55 -5.17 -5.09 -1.57
C VAL A 55 -6.20 -5.80 -2.44
N GLU A 56 -7.50 -5.59 -2.18
CA GLU A 56 -8.59 -6.12 -3.02
C GLU A 56 -8.44 -5.69 -4.48
N ALA A 57 -8.24 -4.40 -4.73
CA ALA A 57 -8.06 -3.87 -6.07
C ALA A 57 -6.77 -4.37 -6.74
N GLN A 58 -5.71 -4.60 -5.97
CA GLN A 58 -4.48 -5.20 -6.50
C GLN A 58 -4.64 -6.68 -6.87
N ILE A 59 -5.52 -7.42 -6.18
CA ILE A 59 -5.82 -8.82 -6.52
C ILE A 59 -6.71 -8.91 -7.76
N GLU A 60 -7.64 -7.97 -7.91
CA GLU A 60 -8.52 -7.89 -9.08
C GLU A 60 -7.83 -7.29 -10.32
N ASP A 61 -6.69 -6.63 -10.16
CA ASP A 61 -5.93 -6.07 -11.27
C ASP A 61 -5.35 -7.19 -12.16
N PRO A 62 -5.80 -7.33 -13.42
CA PRO A 62 -5.31 -8.36 -14.33
C PRO A 62 -3.82 -8.23 -14.65
N LEU A 63 -3.24 -7.05 -14.43
CA LEU A 63 -1.81 -6.76 -14.61
C LEU A 63 -0.97 -7.07 -13.37
N ILE A 64 -1.58 -7.54 -12.27
CA ILE A 64 -0.90 -7.94 -11.05
C ILE A 64 -1.16 -9.41 -10.80
N LYS A 65 -0.12 -10.24 -10.92
CA LYS A 65 -0.18 -11.64 -10.50
C LYS A 65 0.29 -11.74 -9.05
N VAL A 66 -0.57 -12.26 -8.20
CA VAL A 66 -0.28 -12.51 -6.78
C VAL A 66 0.22 -13.94 -6.65
N GLU A 67 1.54 -14.10 -6.42
CA GLU A 67 2.15 -15.42 -6.25
C GLU A 67 2.41 -15.71 -4.76
N PRO A 68 1.94 -16.85 -4.22
CA PRO A 68 2.22 -17.25 -2.85
C PRO A 68 3.69 -17.65 -2.69
N ARG A 69 4.34 -17.15 -1.63
CA ARG A 69 5.70 -17.52 -1.19
C ARG A 69 5.68 -17.98 0.27
N GLY A 70 5.08 -19.15 0.52
CA GLY A 70 4.99 -19.68 1.88
C GLY A 70 4.04 -18.82 2.74
N PRO A 71 4.46 -18.32 3.92
CA PRO A 71 3.63 -17.41 4.72
C PRO A 71 3.53 -15.99 4.13
N ASP A 72 4.37 -15.66 3.14
CA ASP A 72 4.42 -14.34 2.51
C ASP A 72 3.78 -14.35 1.12
N VAL A 73 3.42 -13.17 0.62
CA VAL A 73 2.85 -12.96 -0.71
C VAL A 73 3.79 -12.08 -1.54
N LYS A 74 4.02 -12.42 -2.81
CA LYS A 74 4.77 -11.58 -3.75
C LYS A 74 3.86 -11.10 -4.86
N PHE A 75 3.82 -9.78 -5.06
CA PHE A 75 3.17 -9.15 -6.21
C PHE A 75 4.18 -9.10 -7.36
N VAL A 76 3.83 -9.70 -8.49
CA VAL A 76 4.62 -9.64 -9.73
C VAL A 76 3.77 -9.06 -10.86
N ARG A 77 4.43 -8.44 -11.84
CA ARG A 77 3.75 -7.91 -13.02
C ARG A 77 3.15 -9.08 -13.83
N GLY A 78 1.87 -8.99 -14.15
CA GLY A 78 1.15 -9.92 -15.00
C GLY A 78 1.62 -9.87 -16.45
N ASP A 79 1.22 -10.88 -17.23
CA ASP A 79 1.49 -10.91 -18.67
C ASP A 79 0.51 -9.97 -19.37
N VAL A 80 1.04 -9.09 -20.22
CA VAL A 80 0.29 -8.13 -21.04
C VAL A 80 -0.52 -8.86 -22.11
#